data_AF-A0A5E6NKL9-F1
#
_entry.id   AF-A0A5E6NKL9-F1
#
_cell.length_a   1.000
_cell.length_b   1.000
_cell.length_c   1.000
_cell.angle_alpha   90.00
_cell.angle_beta   90.00
_cell.angle_gamma   90.00
#
_symmetry.space_group_name_H-M   'P 1'
#
loop_
_entity.id
_entity.type
_entity.pdbx_description
1 polymer ?
#
loop_
_entity_poly.entity_id
_entity_poly.type
_entity_poly.pdbx_seq_one_letter_code
_entity_poly.pdbx_strand_id
1 'polypeptide(L)'
;MMDKVYAKHGIKSIIGGNTGNQMGGWFKKEINTIEDLKGLKMRIPGFAGEIMAAVGAKPTNIPAGELYTALDRGTIDALEWVGPSLDLRMGFHKVAPYYYTGWHEPGSELQFLINLKKYNTLPKDLQRF
;
A
#
# COMPACT_ATOMS: atom_id res chain seq x y z
N MET A 1 -12.68 -0.43 17.19
CA MET A 1 -13.06 0.36 16.01
C MET A 1 -13.27 -0.53 14.78
N MET A 2 -12.32 -1.38 14.39
CA MET A 2 -12.44 -2.31 13.25
C MET A 2 -13.70 -3.19 13.30
N ASP A 3 -13.99 -3.83 14.45
CA ASP A 3 -15.21 -4.65 14.60
C ASP A 3 -16.50 -3.88 14.30
N LYS A 4 -16.59 -2.61 14.70
CA LYS A 4 -17.78 -1.78 14.46
C LYS A 4 -17.97 -1.45 12.97
N VAL A 5 -16.87 -1.32 12.22
CA VAL A 5 -16.90 -1.04 10.78
C VAL A 5 -17.22 -2.32 10.01
N TYR A 6 -16.47 -3.40 10.25
CA TYR A 6 -16.56 -4.64 9.47
C TYR A 6 -17.77 -5.52 9.81
N ALA A 7 -18.30 -5.49 11.05
CA ALA A 7 -19.44 -6.32 11.41
C ALA A 7 -20.70 -6.01 10.59
N LYS A 8 -20.85 -4.77 10.11
CA LYS A 8 -21.93 -4.34 9.20
C LYS A 8 -21.92 -5.10 7.87
N HIS A 9 -20.75 -5.63 7.50
CA HIS A 9 -20.53 -6.41 6.28
C HIS A 9 -20.46 -7.92 6.56
N GLY A 10 -20.75 -8.36 7.80
CA GLY A 10 -20.64 -9.76 8.17
C GLY A 10 -19.20 -10.29 8.19
N ILE A 11 -18.23 -9.41 8.47
CA ILE A 11 -16.80 -9.72 8.49
C ILE A 11 -16.22 -9.47 9.89
N LYS A 12 -15.37 -10.39 10.35
CA LYS A 12 -14.45 -10.18 11.46
C LYS A 12 -13.08 -9.83 10.87
N SER A 13 -12.56 -8.66 11.21
CA SER A 13 -11.20 -8.25 10.83
C SER A 13 -10.28 -8.42 12.03
N ILE A 14 -9.13 -9.05 11.83
CA ILE A 14 -8.07 -9.17 12.83
C ILE A 14 -6.74 -8.70 12.24
N ILE A 15 -5.89 -8.22 13.13
CA ILE A 15 -4.54 -7.74 12.82
C ILE A 15 -3.73 -8.87 12.17
N GLY A 16 -3.07 -8.58 11.04
CA GLY A 16 -2.44 -9.56 10.16
C GLY A 16 -0.92 -9.44 10.02
N GLY A 17 -0.29 -8.45 10.66
CA GLY A 17 1.16 -8.26 10.64
C GLY A 17 1.53 -6.86 10.20
N ASN A 18 2.45 -6.25 10.94
CA ASN A 18 2.91 -4.89 10.68
C ASN A 18 4.20 -4.90 9.85
N THR A 19 4.27 -4.01 8.87
CA THR A 19 5.47 -3.85 8.03
C THR A 19 6.54 -2.95 8.64
N GLY A 20 6.23 -2.24 9.73
CA GLY A 20 7.02 -1.13 10.24
C GLY A 20 6.82 0.12 9.39
N ASN A 21 7.76 1.07 9.49
CA ASN A 21 7.73 2.28 8.68
C ASN A 21 8.20 1.96 7.25
N GLN A 22 7.40 2.37 6.27
CA GLN A 22 7.66 2.10 4.86
C GLN A 22 8.50 3.19 4.19
N MET A 23 9.01 2.89 3.00
CA MET A 23 9.73 3.85 2.15
C MET A 23 8.74 4.65 1.27
N GLY A 24 9.09 5.89 0.94
CA GLY A 24 8.25 6.79 0.13
C GLY A 24 8.11 6.36 -1.34
N GLY A 25 8.94 5.42 -1.78
CA GLY A 25 8.78 4.73 -3.06
C GLY A 25 9.93 4.94 -4.04
N TRP A 26 9.80 4.28 -5.18
CA TRP A 26 10.71 4.27 -6.32
C TRP A 26 10.21 5.22 -7.41
N PHE A 27 11.07 6.13 -7.84
CA PHE A 27 10.75 7.17 -8.81
C PHE A 27 11.71 7.14 -10.00
N LYS A 28 11.18 7.39 -11.20
CA LYS A 28 11.99 7.55 -12.42
C LYS A 28 12.74 8.88 -12.50
N LYS A 29 12.21 9.91 -11.82
CA LYS A 29 12.75 11.28 -11.76
C LYS A 29 12.69 11.77 -10.33
N GLU A 30 13.60 12.66 -9.95
CA GLU A 30 13.53 13.34 -8.66
C GLU A 30 12.30 14.24 -8.57
N ILE A 31 11.78 14.38 -7.36
CA ILE A 31 10.78 15.35 -6.95
C ILE A 31 11.50 16.42 -6.13
N ASN A 32 11.58 17.63 -6.69
CA ASN A 32 12.27 18.77 -6.08
C ASN A 32 11.29 19.87 -5.65
N THR A 33 10.16 20.01 -6.37
CA THR A 33 9.09 20.96 -6.03
C THR A 33 7.71 20.30 -6.07
N ILE A 34 6.70 21.02 -5.57
CA ILE A 34 5.31 20.53 -5.60
C ILE A 34 4.78 20.42 -7.03
N GLU A 35 5.31 21.20 -7.97
CA GLU A 35 4.97 21.12 -9.40
C GLU A 35 5.36 19.79 -10.01
N ASP A 36 6.44 19.14 -9.55
CA ASP A 36 6.88 17.83 -10.05
C ASP A 36 5.84 16.72 -9.75
N LEU A 37 4.97 16.94 -8.76
CA LEU A 37 3.87 16.03 -8.45
C LEU A 37 2.70 16.16 -9.41
N LYS A 38 2.55 17.29 -10.12
CA LYS A 38 1.41 17.52 -11.01
C LYS A 38 1.44 16.56 -12.19
N GLY A 39 0.41 15.74 -12.29
CA GLY A 39 0.27 14.73 -13.34
C GLY A 39 1.10 13.47 -13.13
N LEU A 40 1.88 13.37 -12.05
CA LEU A 40 2.69 12.20 -11.70
C LEU A 40 1.77 10.97 -11.57
N LYS A 41 1.92 9.97 -12.45
CA LYS A 41 1.17 8.72 -12.33
C LYS A 41 1.87 7.84 -11.30
N MET A 42 1.34 7.76 -10.10
CA MET A 42 1.96 7.01 -9.01
C MET A 42 1.06 5.87 -8.57
N ARG A 43 1.64 4.68 -8.34
CA ARG A 43 0.95 3.67 -7.55
C ARG A 43 1.19 3.96 -6.07
N ILE A 44 0.14 4.40 -5.38
CA ILE A 44 0.14 4.71 -3.94
C ILE A 44 -1.29 4.54 -3.39
N PRO A 45 -1.52 3.64 -2.42
CA PRO A 45 -2.85 3.31 -1.92
C PRO A 45 -3.27 4.22 -0.75
N GLY A 46 -4.49 3.97 -0.28
CA GLY A 46 -5.00 4.51 0.98
C GLY A 46 -5.10 6.03 1.01
N PHE A 47 -5.05 6.59 2.22
CA PHE A 47 -5.18 8.03 2.44
C PHE A 47 -4.02 8.83 1.84
N ALA A 48 -2.84 8.21 1.70
CA ALA A 48 -1.69 8.80 1.04
C ALA A 48 -1.96 9.11 -0.43
N GLY A 49 -2.66 8.21 -1.12
CA GLY A 49 -3.12 8.45 -2.50
C GLY A 49 -4.03 9.67 -2.61
N GLU A 50 -4.97 9.85 -1.66
CA GLU A 50 -5.85 11.02 -1.64
C GLU A 50 -5.08 12.33 -1.43
N ILE A 51 -4.07 12.33 -0.56
CA ILE A 51 -3.17 13.49 -0.35
C ILE A 51 -2.41 13.81 -1.64
N MET A 52 -1.85 12.79 -2.30
CA MET A 52 -1.12 12.96 -3.57
C MET A 52 -2.04 13.47 -4.68
N ALA A 53 -3.30 13.01 -4.74
CA ALA A 53 -4.29 13.56 -5.66
C ALA A 53 -4.60 15.04 -5.38
N ALA A 54 -4.71 15.43 -4.11
CA ALA A 54 -4.98 16.82 -3.72
C ALA A 54 -3.90 17.80 -4.18
N VAL A 55 -2.66 17.35 -4.35
CA VAL A 55 -1.54 18.15 -4.88
C VAL A 55 -1.32 17.97 -6.40
N GLY A 56 -2.23 17.26 -7.08
CA GLY A 56 -2.28 17.16 -8.54
C GLY A 56 -1.65 15.91 -9.13
N ALA A 57 -1.17 14.96 -8.32
CA ALA A 57 -0.73 13.66 -8.82
C ALA A 57 -1.92 12.80 -9.27
N LYS A 58 -1.63 11.70 -9.94
CA LYS A 58 -2.60 10.73 -10.45
C LYS A 58 -2.37 9.38 -9.77
N PRO A 59 -2.86 9.18 -8.54
CA PRO A 59 -2.73 7.90 -7.84
C PRO A 59 -3.49 6.80 -8.58
N THR A 60 -2.93 5.60 -8.56
CA THR A 60 -3.51 4.40 -9.19
C THR A 60 -3.32 3.19 -8.28
N ASN A 61 -4.20 2.20 -8.41
CA ASN A 61 -4.05 0.90 -7.77
C ASN A 61 -3.74 -0.16 -8.83
N ILE A 62 -2.57 -0.79 -8.70
CA ILE A 62 -2.11 -1.87 -9.57
C ILE A 62 -1.78 -3.09 -8.69
N PRO A 63 -2.19 -4.31 -9.07
CA PRO A 63 -1.84 -5.53 -8.35
C PRO A 63 -0.31 -5.73 -8.26
N ALA A 64 0.15 -6.32 -7.15
CA ALA A 64 1.58 -6.45 -6.85
C ALA A 64 2.39 -7.13 -7.99
N GLY A 65 1.81 -8.16 -8.62
CA GLY A 65 2.46 -8.90 -9.71
C GLY A 65 2.70 -8.10 -10.99
N GLU A 66 2.05 -6.94 -11.14
CA GLU A 66 2.12 -6.10 -12.34
C GLU A 66 2.94 -4.82 -12.11
N LEU A 67 3.34 -4.54 -10.86
CA LEU A 67 4.01 -3.27 -10.50
C LEU A 67 5.29 -3.01 -11.28
N TYR A 68 6.17 -4.02 -11.39
CA TYR A 68 7.43 -3.86 -12.13
C TYR A 68 7.15 -3.54 -13.60
N THR A 69 6.27 -4.30 -14.25
CA THR A 69 5.94 -4.12 -15.66
C THR A 69 5.22 -2.79 -15.91
N ALA A 70 4.33 -2.37 -15.01
CA ALA A 70 3.65 -1.08 -15.10
C ALA A 70 4.63 0.09 -15.00
N LEU A 71 5.63 -0.02 -14.12
CA LEU A 71 6.69 0.97 -14.00
C LEU A 71 7.59 0.95 -15.23
N ASP A 72 8.08 -0.22 -15.64
CA ASP A 72 8.96 -0.39 -16.80
C ASP A 72 8.33 0.19 -18.09
N ARG A 73 7.07 -0.19 -18.38
CA ARG A 73 6.32 0.27 -19.57
C ARG A 73 5.83 1.72 -19.49
N GLY A 74 6.01 2.40 -18.35
CA GLY A 74 5.57 3.78 -18.18
C GLY A 74 4.06 3.95 -18.04
N THR A 75 3.33 2.89 -17.69
CA THR A 75 1.94 3.00 -17.21
C THR A 75 1.90 3.89 -15.97
N ILE A 76 2.87 3.72 -15.07
CA ILE A 76 3.15 4.60 -13.94
C ILE A 76 4.59 5.13 -14.01
N ASP A 77 4.81 6.30 -13.42
CA ASP A 77 6.10 7.00 -13.39
C ASP A 77 6.81 6.82 -12.04
N ALA A 78 6.06 6.45 -10.99
CA ALA A 78 6.55 6.14 -9.66
C ALA A 78 5.65 5.09 -8.98
N LEU A 79 6.17 4.42 -7.96
CA LEU A 79 5.38 3.56 -7.08
C LEU A 79 5.97 3.51 -5.67
N GLU A 80 5.12 3.28 -4.69
CA GLU A 80 5.53 2.76 -3.39
C GLU A 80 5.04 1.32 -3.22
N TRP A 81 5.68 0.57 -2.30
CA TRP A 81 5.29 -0.81 -2.02
C TRP A 81 5.44 -1.17 -0.54
N VAL A 82 6.67 -1.36 -0.04
CA VAL A 82 6.91 -1.56 1.39
C VAL A 82 8.23 -0.92 1.83
N GLY A 83 9.35 -1.39 1.30
CA GLY A 83 10.66 -1.08 1.88
C GLY A 83 11.73 -2.11 1.48
N PRO A 84 12.96 -1.99 1.99
CA PRO A 84 14.05 -2.91 1.65
C PRO A 84 13.71 -4.40 1.85
N SER A 85 12.80 -4.72 2.80
CA SER A 85 12.35 -6.08 3.09
C SER A 85 11.70 -6.80 1.91
N LEU A 86 11.03 -6.07 1.01
CA LEU A 86 10.27 -6.66 -0.10
C LEU A 86 10.53 -6.00 -1.46
N ASP A 87 11.00 -4.76 -1.51
CA ASP A 87 11.12 -4.02 -2.77
C ASP A 87 12.25 -4.54 -3.66
N LEU A 88 13.39 -4.94 -3.07
CA LEU A 88 14.56 -5.36 -3.83
C LEU A 88 14.27 -6.60 -4.68
N ARG A 89 13.52 -7.57 -4.15
CA ARG A 89 13.10 -8.77 -4.89
C ARG A 89 12.09 -8.48 -6.00
N MET A 90 11.39 -7.35 -5.93
CA MET A 90 10.47 -6.89 -6.98
C MET A 90 11.21 -6.21 -8.14
N GLY A 91 12.48 -5.80 -7.94
CA GLY A 91 13.35 -5.31 -8.99
C GLY A 91 13.16 -3.85 -9.39
N PHE A 92 12.37 -3.05 -8.65
CA PHE A 92 12.05 -1.65 -9.01
C PHE A 92 13.30 -0.79 -9.25
N HIS A 93 14.36 -1.04 -8.50
CA HIS A 93 15.68 -0.40 -8.64
C HIS A 93 16.30 -0.50 -10.04
N LYS A 94 15.84 -1.43 -10.90
CA LYS A 94 16.32 -1.58 -12.28
C LYS A 94 15.75 -0.54 -13.24
N VAL A 95 14.59 0.05 -12.90
CA VAL A 95 13.81 0.93 -13.79
C VAL A 95 13.45 2.28 -13.17
N ALA A 96 13.67 2.45 -11.87
CA ALA A 96 13.49 3.70 -11.13
C ALA A 96 14.68 3.87 -10.16
N PRO A 97 15.61 4.81 -10.43
CA PRO A 97 16.85 4.91 -9.66
C PRO A 97 16.72 5.67 -8.33
N TYR A 98 15.63 6.43 -8.14
CA TYR A 98 15.45 7.26 -6.94
C TYR A 98 14.57 6.56 -5.92
N TYR A 99 15.10 6.32 -4.72
CA TYR A 99 14.38 5.68 -3.63
C TYR A 99 14.20 6.64 -2.45
N TYR A 100 12.97 7.13 -2.27
CA TYR A 100 12.65 8.15 -1.29
C TYR A 100 12.35 7.54 0.08
N THR A 101 12.74 8.22 1.16
CA THR A 101 12.31 7.90 2.53
C THR A 101 10.82 8.10 2.72
N GLY A 102 10.21 7.35 3.64
CA GLY A 102 8.76 7.40 3.85
C GLY A 102 8.27 8.46 4.82
N TRP A 103 6.96 8.60 4.79
CA TRP A 103 6.15 9.48 5.65
C TRP A 103 4.69 9.01 5.71
N HIS A 104 4.22 8.34 4.65
CA HIS A 104 2.81 8.04 4.41
C HIS A 104 2.31 6.77 5.12
N GLU A 105 3.20 5.79 5.30
CA GLU A 105 2.88 4.48 5.88
C GLU A 105 3.83 4.16 7.05
N PRO A 106 3.66 4.79 8.24
CA PRO A 106 4.58 4.64 9.37
C PRO A 106 4.47 3.29 10.12
N GLY A 107 3.49 2.46 9.77
CA GLY A 107 3.20 1.21 10.46
C GLY A 107 2.04 0.47 9.81
N SER A 108 2.17 0.14 8.54
CA SER A 108 1.07 -0.49 7.79
C SER A 108 0.79 -1.88 8.33
N GLU A 109 -0.43 -2.03 8.83
CA GLU A 109 -0.96 -3.24 9.42
C GLU A 109 -1.77 -4.01 8.38
N LEU A 110 -1.39 -5.25 8.13
CA LEU A 110 -2.15 -6.15 7.29
C LEU A 110 -3.40 -6.64 8.03
N GLN A 111 -4.33 -7.25 7.30
CA GLN A 111 -5.56 -7.76 7.87
C GLN A 111 -5.84 -9.19 7.43
N PHE A 112 -6.29 -10.01 8.38
CA PHE A 112 -7.05 -11.22 8.05
C PHE A 112 -8.54 -10.91 8.15
N LEU A 113 -9.27 -11.30 7.11
CA LEU A 113 -10.72 -11.16 7.06
C LEU A 113 -11.36 -12.53 7.18
N ILE A 114 -12.26 -12.69 8.15
CA ILE A 114 -12.96 -13.94 8.43
C ILE A 114 -14.46 -13.70 8.29
N ASN A 115 -15.16 -14.63 7.64
CA ASN A 115 -16.62 -14.60 7.61
C ASN A 115 -17.19 -14.68 9.04
N LEU A 116 -17.95 -13.68 9.46
CA LEU A 116 -18.41 -13.55 10.85
C LEU A 116 -19.36 -14.68 11.26
N LYS A 117 -20.21 -15.17 10.35
CA LYS A 117 -21.11 -16.29 10.64
C LYS A 117 -20.31 -17.56 10.92
N LYS A 118 -19.33 -17.88 10.08
CA LYS A 118 -18.45 -19.04 10.28
C LYS A 118 -17.61 -18.90 11.54
N TYR A 119 -17.07 -17.72 11.80
CA TYR A 119 -16.34 -17.45 13.05
C TYR A 119 -17.18 -17.77 14.29
N ASN A 120 -18.45 -17.34 14.30
CA ASN A 120 -19.35 -17.57 15.43
C ASN A 120 -19.75 -19.04 15.62
N THR A 121 -19.59 -19.89 14.59
CA THR A 121 -19.81 -21.35 14.74
C THR A 121 -18.64 -22.07 15.41
N LEU A 122 -17.48 -21.42 15.54
CA LEU A 122 -16.33 -22.02 16.22
C LEU A 122 -16.60 -22.17 17.72
N PRO A 123 -16.12 -23.24 18.36
CA PRO A 123 -16.01 -23.34 19.82
C PRO A 123 -15.32 -22.11 20.44
N LYS A 124 -15.69 -21.76 21.68
CA LYS A 124 -15.24 -20.51 22.33
C LYS A 124 -13.73 -20.46 22.59
N ASP A 125 -13.11 -21.62 22.80
CA ASP A 125 -11.68 -21.80 22.91
C ASP A 125 -10.96 -21.52 21.58
N LEU A 126 -11.55 -21.92 20.45
CA LEU A 126 -11.00 -21.64 19.11
C LEU A 126 -11.27 -20.21 18.60
N GLN A 127 -12.13 -19.44 19.28
CA GLN A 127 -12.35 -18.01 19.01
C GLN A 127 -11.32 -17.11 19.71
N ARG A 128 -10.36 -17.67 20.45
CA ARG A 128 -9.32 -16.90 21.14
C ARG A 128 -7.99 -17.09 20.40
N PHE A 129 -7.49 -16.01 19.80
CA PHE A 129 -6.11 -15.86 19.36
C PHE A 129 -5.38 -14.94 20.32
#